data_AF-A0A0Q4M2N0-F1
#
_entry.id   AF-A0A0Q4M2N0-F1
#
_cell.length_a   1.000
_cell.length_b   1.000
_cell.length_c   1.000
_cell.angle_alpha   90.00
_cell.angle_beta   90.00
_cell.angle_gamma   90.00
#
_symmetry.space_group_name_H-M   'P 1'
#
loop_
_entity.id
_entity.type
_entity.pdbx_description
1 polymer ?
#
loop_
_entity_poly.entity_id
_entity_poly.type
_entity_poly.pdbx_seq_one_letter_code
_entity_poly.pdbx_strand_id
1 'polypeptide(L)'
;MLSRPYQADELFRPAPHGPKSDRPDHMNLSAHRRPGRAIDMASLRGAGVYGLFLDGALFYVGIYSGAKTDSMAGSVLTRWRLHLTYQTLRSPNVCFTAADVARILDDAPNAPFDAIAGALGGREVDRGALAAQGHPLIETTGASCTYRKARFAARNWDLLRPGREDEMFARISFVYARLDPAALPVGVPMDRAHRQWIKYKWLERCERHLIDALKPICNKETAVGTEQQATLDDFRRELIEALKEPLPPYSSKDASVSADLASTEAPTVAAEHIAEPVDTDDSCAPGEIAFRARLDPPGEAFLDELDLIAPAGIELDYVGIPQARLYREPGHAVLVKITATSRGVLRGYARTGAGVVQALGFADPVEKPGWTDFAIDPAIHQPTALIALAGAVIGGSA
;
A
#
# COMPACT_ATOMS: atom_id res chain seq x y z
N MET A 1 9.71 -8.92 -17.03
CA MET A 1 8.69 -8.54 -18.04
C MET A 1 8.19 -7.14 -17.72
N LEU A 2 8.15 -6.22 -18.69
CA LEU A 2 7.70 -4.85 -18.47
C LEU A 2 6.21 -4.71 -18.81
N SER A 3 5.43 -4.11 -17.91
CA SER A 3 4.02 -3.84 -18.14
C SER A 3 3.81 -2.69 -19.14
N ARG A 4 2.62 -2.62 -19.72
CA ARG A 4 2.13 -1.35 -20.27
C ARG A 4 2.04 -0.29 -19.15
N PRO A 5 2.04 1.00 -19.48
CA PRO A 5 1.62 2.03 -18.54
C PRO A 5 0.16 1.81 -18.16
N TYR A 6 -0.13 1.95 -16.87
CA TYR A 6 -1.49 1.96 -16.32
C TYR A 6 -1.78 3.36 -15.77
N GLN A 7 -2.86 4.00 -16.22
CA GLN A 7 -3.33 5.22 -15.57
C GLN A 7 -3.94 4.90 -14.20
N ALA A 8 -3.84 5.84 -13.26
CA ALA A 8 -4.35 5.60 -11.92
C ALA A 8 -5.87 5.47 -11.89
N ASP A 9 -6.59 6.16 -12.77
CA ASP A 9 -8.03 6.01 -12.95
C ASP A 9 -8.47 4.69 -13.61
N GLU A 10 -7.55 3.93 -14.23
CA GLU A 10 -7.81 2.56 -14.67
C GLU A 10 -7.81 1.58 -13.50
N LEU A 11 -6.95 1.82 -12.51
CA LEU A 11 -6.66 0.89 -11.42
C LEU A 11 -7.44 1.24 -10.14
N PHE A 12 -7.64 2.52 -9.89
CA PHE A 12 -8.13 3.06 -8.63
C PHE A 12 -9.23 4.11 -8.85
N ARG A 13 -10.11 4.25 -7.87
CA ARG A 13 -11.08 5.34 -7.74
C ARG A 13 -10.74 6.16 -6.49
N PRO A 14 -10.92 7.48 -6.53
CA PRO A 14 -10.78 8.29 -5.34
C PRO A 14 -11.88 7.95 -4.33
N ALA A 15 -11.53 7.99 -3.05
CA ALA A 15 -12.45 7.85 -1.93
C ALA A 15 -12.16 8.97 -0.92
N PRO A 16 -12.79 10.15 -1.09
CA PRO A 16 -12.65 11.25 -0.14
C PRO A 16 -13.27 10.90 1.21
N HIS A 17 -12.67 11.41 2.27
CA HIS A 17 -13.09 11.26 3.66
C HIS A 17 -13.35 12.63 4.29
N GLY A 18 -14.02 12.64 5.44
CA GLY A 18 -14.05 13.83 6.29
C GLY A 18 -12.64 14.20 6.81
N PRO A 19 -12.40 15.47 7.16
CA PRO A 19 -11.15 15.86 7.80
C PRO A 19 -10.97 15.11 9.11
N LYS A 20 -9.74 14.68 9.40
CA LYS A 20 -9.37 14.12 10.71
C LYS A 20 -8.87 15.25 11.62
N SER A 21 -9.23 15.18 12.89
CA SER A 21 -8.66 16.08 13.92
C SER A 21 -7.13 16.06 13.85
N ASP A 22 -6.50 17.22 14.10
CA ASP A 22 -5.05 17.38 14.20
C ASP A 22 -4.29 17.07 12.89
N ARG A 23 -4.98 17.19 11.75
CA ARG A 23 -4.44 17.03 10.41
C ARG A 23 -4.97 18.12 9.47
N PRO A 24 -4.21 18.51 8.43
CA PRO A 24 -4.72 19.39 7.39
C PRO A 24 -5.96 18.81 6.70
N ASP A 25 -6.96 19.65 6.41
CA ASP A 25 -8.22 19.25 5.75
C ASP A 25 -8.00 18.59 4.38
N HIS A 26 -6.88 18.85 3.72
CA HIS A 26 -6.54 18.27 2.44
C HIS A 26 -6.01 16.82 2.53
N MET A 27 -5.63 16.35 3.72
CA MET A 27 -5.22 14.96 4.00
C MET A 27 -6.46 14.07 4.20
N ASN A 28 -7.30 14.01 3.17
CA ASN A 28 -8.66 13.46 3.25
C ASN A 28 -8.99 12.46 2.13
N LEU A 29 -8.01 11.75 1.59
CA LEU A 29 -8.21 10.90 0.42
C LEU A 29 -7.61 9.50 0.61
N SER A 30 -8.40 8.49 0.30
CA SER A 30 -7.93 7.15 0.00
C SER A 30 -8.10 6.83 -1.49
N ALA A 31 -7.38 5.81 -1.96
CA ALA A 31 -7.52 5.27 -3.30
C ALA A 31 -8.05 3.84 -3.18
N HIS A 32 -9.21 3.54 -3.74
CA HIS A 32 -9.81 2.20 -3.70
C HIS A 32 -9.63 1.54 -5.05
N ARG A 33 -9.43 0.22 -5.13
CA ARG A 33 -9.29 -0.48 -6.40
C ARG A 33 -10.57 -0.34 -7.24
N ARG A 34 -10.48 -0.28 -8.58
CA ARG A 34 -11.66 -0.31 -9.47
C ARG A 34 -12.05 -1.74 -9.86
N PRO A 35 -13.37 -2.09 -9.91
CA PRO A 35 -13.82 -3.45 -10.14
C PRO A 35 -13.88 -3.73 -11.64
N GLY A 36 -13.76 -4.99 -12.02
CA GLY A 36 -14.16 -5.46 -13.36
C GLY A 36 -13.37 -4.89 -14.54
N ARG A 37 -12.29 -4.13 -14.31
CA ARG A 37 -11.37 -3.72 -15.37
C ARG A 37 -10.47 -4.90 -15.73
N ALA A 38 -10.30 -5.17 -17.02
CA ALA A 38 -9.36 -6.16 -17.54
C ALA A 38 -7.91 -5.70 -17.29
N ILE A 39 -7.45 -5.86 -16.05
CA ILE A 39 -6.06 -5.66 -15.64
C ILE A 39 -5.39 -7.02 -15.70
N ASP A 40 -4.23 -7.10 -16.34
CA ASP A 40 -3.39 -8.29 -16.29
C ASP A 40 -2.74 -8.40 -14.91
N MET A 41 -3.47 -9.01 -13.97
CA MET A 41 -2.99 -9.24 -12.61
C MET A 41 -1.76 -10.15 -12.57
N ALA A 42 -1.57 -11.02 -13.57
CA ALA A 42 -0.36 -11.84 -13.62
C ALA A 42 0.88 -10.97 -13.86
N SER A 43 0.76 -9.92 -14.67
CA SER A 43 1.87 -8.96 -14.89
C SER A 43 2.21 -8.11 -13.65
N LEU A 44 1.28 -7.95 -12.69
CA LEU A 44 1.41 -7.06 -11.53
C LEU A 44 1.71 -7.76 -10.20
N ARG A 45 1.88 -9.09 -10.21
CA ARG A 45 2.15 -9.91 -9.02
C ARG A 45 3.63 -10.25 -8.86
N GLY A 46 4.06 -10.44 -7.63
CA GLY A 46 5.44 -10.83 -7.29
C GLY A 46 6.42 -9.67 -7.25
N ALA A 47 7.72 -9.95 -7.23
CA ALA A 47 8.76 -8.97 -6.96
C ALA A 47 9.15 -8.20 -8.24
N GLY A 48 9.54 -6.94 -8.10
CA GLY A 48 9.92 -6.11 -9.24
C GLY A 48 10.14 -4.64 -8.90
N VAL A 49 10.40 -3.85 -9.93
CA VAL A 49 10.68 -2.41 -9.85
C VAL A 49 9.57 -1.65 -10.56
N TYR A 50 9.13 -0.52 -10.02
CA TYR A 50 8.12 0.34 -10.65
C TYR A 50 8.55 1.80 -10.73
N GLY A 51 7.95 2.50 -11.70
CA GLY A 51 8.03 3.95 -11.84
C GLY A 51 6.64 4.58 -11.76
N LEU A 52 6.56 5.78 -11.20
CA LEU A 52 5.36 6.62 -11.14
C LEU A 52 5.59 7.91 -11.92
N PHE A 53 4.60 8.29 -12.72
CA PHE A 53 4.69 9.40 -13.64
C PHE A 53 3.49 10.33 -13.47
N LEU A 54 3.73 11.63 -13.56
CA LEU A 54 2.69 12.66 -13.65
C LEU A 54 2.85 13.33 -15.02
N ASP A 55 1.81 13.25 -15.86
CA ASP A 55 1.85 13.73 -17.25
C ASP A 55 3.06 13.22 -18.05
N GLY A 56 3.45 11.97 -17.80
CA GLY A 56 4.58 11.32 -18.46
C GLY A 56 5.96 11.65 -17.88
N ALA A 57 6.06 12.58 -16.92
CA ALA A 57 7.29 12.87 -16.20
C ALA A 57 7.44 11.99 -14.95
N LEU A 58 8.54 11.26 -14.84
CA LEU A 58 8.86 10.40 -13.71
C LEU A 58 9.06 11.23 -12.45
N PHE A 59 8.32 10.90 -11.39
CA PHE A 59 8.50 11.56 -10.09
C PHE A 59 8.95 10.60 -9.00
N TYR A 60 8.81 9.29 -9.17
CA TYR A 60 9.24 8.29 -8.19
C TYR A 60 9.61 6.95 -8.83
N VAL A 61 10.65 6.32 -8.30
CA VAL A 61 11.02 4.92 -8.55
C VAL A 61 10.89 4.16 -7.24
N GLY A 62 10.38 2.94 -7.28
CA GLY A 62 10.28 2.10 -6.09
C GLY A 62 10.42 0.62 -6.41
N ILE A 63 10.66 -0.17 -5.36
CA ILE A 63 10.66 -1.63 -5.43
C ILE A 63 9.44 -2.23 -4.74
N TYR A 64 9.05 -3.41 -5.20
CA TYR A 64 8.10 -4.29 -4.52
C TYR A 64 8.75 -5.67 -4.36
N SER A 65 8.90 -6.12 -3.12
CA SER A 65 9.64 -7.33 -2.77
C SER A 65 8.77 -8.59 -2.70
N GLY A 66 7.51 -8.51 -3.13
CA GLY A 66 6.47 -9.51 -2.89
C GLY A 66 5.95 -9.51 -1.45
N ALA A 67 5.06 -10.45 -1.13
CA ALA A 67 4.50 -10.63 0.22
C ALA A 67 5.59 -11.03 1.24
N LYS A 68 5.28 -10.89 2.54
CA LYS A 68 6.23 -11.01 3.67
C LYS A 68 7.21 -12.19 3.60
N THR A 69 6.77 -13.36 3.15
CA THR A 69 7.59 -14.58 3.07
C THR A 69 7.81 -15.08 1.66
N ASP A 70 7.17 -14.47 0.65
CA ASP A 70 7.18 -14.97 -0.71
C ASP A 70 7.29 -13.81 -1.71
N SER A 71 8.44 -13.74 -2.39
CA SER A 71 8.71 -12.71 -3.38
C SER A 71 7.81 -12.78 -4.60
N MET A 72 7.12 -13.89 -4.86
CA MET A 72 6.24 -14.06 -6.02
C MET A 72 4.76 -13.89 -5.66
N ALA A 73 4.44 -13.76 -4.38
CA ALA A 73 3.10 -13.49 -3.87
C ALA A 73 2.81 -11.98 -3.75
N GLY A 74 1.51 -11.66 -3.62
CA GLY A 74 1.03 -10.29 -3.51
C GLY A 74 1.10 -9.49 -4.82
N SER A 75 0.69 -8.22 -4.76
CA SER A 75 0.55 -7.34 -5.92
C SER A 75 1.13 -5.95 -5.65
N VAL A 76 1.81 -5.38 -6.64
CA VAL A 76 2.36 -4.01 -6.58
C VAL A 76 1.28 -2.93 -6.38
N LEU A 77 0.01 -3.26 -6.69
CA LEU A 77 -1.12 -2.35 -6.51
C LEU A 77 -1.24 -1.81 -5.08
N THR A 78 -0.85 -2.60 -4.06
CA THR A 78 -0.87 -2.15 -2.66
C THR A 78 0.08 -0.97 -2.44
N ARG A 79 1.26 -0.99 -3.07
CA ARG A 79 2.25 0.09 -3.02
C ARG A 79 1.80 1.30 -3.82
N TRP A 80 1.28 1.09 -5.02
CA TRP A 80 0.80 2.17 -5.88
C TRP A 80 -0.35 2.95 -5.23
N ARG A 81 -1.29 2.27 -4.59
CA ARG A 81 -2.37 2.90 -3.80
C ARG A 81 -1.82 3.89 -2.78
N LEU A 82 -0.80 3.47 -2.03
CA LEU A 82 -0.18 4.29 -1.00
C LEU A 82 0.57 5.45 -1.63
N HIS A 83 1.42 5.21 -2.62
CA HIS A 83 2.18 6.29 -3.23
C HIS A 83 1.29 7.35 -3.87
N LEU A 84 0.17 6.93 -4.47
CA LEU A 84 -0.81 7.82 -5.07
C LEU A 84 -1.40 8.84 -4.09
N THR A 85 -1.62 8.46 -2.83
CA THR A 85 -2.23 9.34 -1.82
C THR A 85 -1.20 9.94 -0.84
N TYR A 86 -0.12 9.23 -0.53
CA TYR A 86 0.90 9.70 0.41
C TYR A 86 1.86 10.69 -0.24
N GLN A 87 2.33 10.43 -1.47
CA GLN A 87 3.25 11.35 -2.15
C GLN A 87 2.57 12.63 -2.63
N THR A 88 1.25 12.64 -2.71
CA THR A 88 0.44 13.81 -3.09
C THR A 88 -0.05 14.59 -1.87
N LEU A 89 0.36 14.19 -0.64
CA LEU A 89 -0.11 14.75 0.63
C LEU A 89 -1.62 14.63 0.87
N ARG A 90 -2.30 13.71 0.19
CA ARG A 90 -3.75 13.56 0.29
C ARG A 90 -4.20 12.47 1.27
N SER A 91 -3.34 11.54 1.67
CA SER A 91 -3.73 10.48 2.60
C SER A 91 -3.92 11.01 4.03
N PRO A 92 -4.99 10.60 4.75
CA PRO A 92 -5.20 10.94 6.15
C PRO A 92 -4.20 10.28 7.10
N ASN A 93 -3.34 9.40 6.58
CA ASN A 93 -2.33 8.67 7.33
C ASN A 93 -0.91 9.16 6.99
N VAL A 94 -0.78 10.30 6.30
CA VAL A 94 0.53 10.92 6.06
C VAL A 94 1.17 11.32 7.38
N CYS A 95 2.42 10.93 7.56
CA CYS A 95 3.23 11.28 8.72
C CYS A 95 4.65 11.58 8.24
N PHE A 96 5.36 12.38 9.02
CA PHE A 96 6.69 12.87 8.70
C PHE A 96 7.64 12.58 9.86
N THR A 97 8.93 12.51 9.57
CA THR A 97 9.93 12.61 10.63
C THR A 97 9.99 14.06 11.14
N ALA A 98 10.43 14.28 12.37
CA ALA A 98 10.63 15.64 12.89
C ALA A 98 11.58 16.48 12.02
N ALA A 99 12.59 15.84 11.40
CA ALA A 99 13.53 16.49 10.48
C ALA A 99 12.85 16.91 9.16
N ASP A 100 11.97 16.09 8.61
CA ASP A 100 11.21 16.45 7.42
C ASP A 100 10.21 17.57 7.71
N VAL A 101 9.54 17.55 8.87
CA VAL A 101 8.68 18.67 9.30
C VAL A 101 9.49 19.96 9.41
N ALA A 102 10.66 19.94 10.06
CA ALA A 102 11.52 21.11 10.14
C ALA A 102 11.80 21.71 8.77
N ARG A 103 12.18 20.87 7.79
CA ARG A 103 12.40 21.31 6.40
C ARG A 103 11.16 21.87 5.74
N ILE A 104 9.98 21.29 5.96
CA ILE A 104 8.70 21.81 5.44
C ILE A 104 8.39 23.20 6.01
N LEU A 105 8.58 23.40 7.31
CA LEU A 105 8.31 24.67 7.99
C LEU A 105 9.33 25.76 7.64
N ASP A 106 10.57 25.38 7.35
CA ASP A 106 11.65 26.29 6.92
C ASP A 106 11.58 26.64 5.42
N ASP A 107 10.82 25.88 4.62
CA ASP A 107 10.63 26.14 3.18
C ASP A 107 9.62 27.28 2.93
N ALA A 108 9.67 27.83 1.72
CA ALA A 108 8.83 28.94 1.29
C ALA A 108 7.33 28.66 1.48
N PRO A 109 6.54 29.66 1.94
CA PRO A 109 5.10 29.54 2.09
C PRO A 109 4.39 29.04 0.82
N ASN A 110 3.54 28.04 1.02
CA ASN A 110 2.65 27.50 0.00
C ASN A 110 1.47 26.80 0.70
N ALA A 111 0.34 26.69 0.00
CA ALA A 111 -0.91 26.22 0.57
C ALA A 111 -0.83 24.89 1.36
N PRO A 112 -0.24 23.79 0.83
CA PRO A 112 -0.15 22.55 1.60
C PRO A 112 0.79 22.66 2.80
N PHE A 113 1.91 23.39 2.69
CA PHE A 113 2.85 23.56 3.80
C PHE A 113 2.29 24.48 4.90
N ASP A 114 1.56 25.52 4.52
CA ASP A 114 0.89 26.41 5.48
C ASP A 114 -0.23 25.68 6.22
N ALA A 115 -0.94 24.77 5.55
CA ALA A 115 -1.93 23.93 6.21
C ALA A 115 -1.29 22.90 7.17
N ILE A 116 -0.13 22.33 6.80
CA ILE A 116 0.67 21.50 7.73
C ILE A 116 1.13 22.33 8.93
N ALA A 117 1.67 23.53 8.71
CA ALA A 117 2.08 24.44 9.77
C ALA A 117 0.89 24.79 10.68
N GLY A 118 -0.28 25.11 10.11
CA GLY A 118 -1.49 25.40 10.86
C GLY A 118 -1.94 24.24 11.74
N ALA A 119 -1.91 23.00 11.23
CA ALA A 119 -2.22 21.81 12.01
C ALA A 119 -1.24 21.58 13.17
N LEU A 120 0.00 22.06 13.05
CA LEU A 120 1.02 22.00 14.09
C LEU A 120 1.01 23.22 15.03
N GLY A 121 0.10 24.18 14.86
CA GLY A 121 0.04 25.40 15.68
C GLY A 121 0.89 26.58 15.17
N GLY A 122 1.39 26.51 13.95
CA GLY A 122 2.13 27.57 13.26
C GLY A 122 3.54 27.15 12.81
N ARG A 123 4.22 28.03 12.06
CA ARG A 123 5.60 27.79 11.57
C ARG A 123 6.66 27.90 12.67
N GLU A 124 6.40 28.73 13.68
CA GLU A 124 7.29 29.01 14.82
C GLU A 124 7.10 28.02 15.99
N VAL A 125 6.40 26.90 15.77
CA VAL A 125 6.12 25.93 16.83
C VAL A 125 7.40 25.29 17.37
N ASP A 126 7.43 25.01 18.68
CA ASP A 126 8.51 24.23 19.31
C ASP A 126 8.50 22.79 18.80
N ARG A 127 9.44 22.50 17.89
CA ARG A 127 9.61 21.23 17.20
C ARG A 127 10.00 20.10 18.16
N GLY A 128 10.75 20.41 19.22
CA GLY A 128 11.15 19.43 20.23
C GLY A 128 9.97 18.99 21.09
N ALA A 129 9.09 19.94 21.44
CA ALA A 129 7.88 19.67 22.18
C ALA A 129 6.87 18.81 21.39
N LEU A 130 6.67 19.09 20.10
CA LEU A 130 5.74 18.32 19.25
C LEU A 130 6.13 16.84 19.13
N ALA A 131 7.42 16.55 18.97
CA ALA A 131 7.91 15.17 18.90
C ALA A 131 7.73 14.43 20.24
N ALA A 132 7.97 15.11 21.37
CA ALA A 132 7.76 14.53 22.70
C ALA A 132 6.28 14.25 23.01
N GLN A 133 5.36 15.01 22.40
CA GLN A 133 3.92 14.88 22.60
C GLN A 133 3.26 13.82 21.70
N GLY A 134 3.99 13.24 20.75
CA GLY A 134 3.46 12.20 19.86
C GLY A 134 2.38 12.71 18.90
N HIS A 135 2.57 13.92 18.35
CA HIS A 135 1.61 14.50 17.41
C HIS A 135 1.34 13.56 16.21
N PRO A 136 0.09 13.35 15.75
CA PRO A 136 -0.23 12.38 14.69
C PRO A 136 0.49 12.57 13.34
N LEU A 137 0.95 13.80 13.05
CA LEU A 137 1.74 14.13 11.85
C LEU A 137 3.24 13.80 12.00
N ILE A 138 3.72 13.49 13.21
CA ILE A 138 5.13 13.26 13.51
C ILE A 138 5.30 11.82 14.01
N GLU A 139 6.08 11.04 13.28
CA GLU A 139 6.48 9.69 13.69
C GLU A 139 7.98 9.63 13.97
N THR A 140 8.34 8.87 15.02
CA THR A 140 9.73 8.64 15.41
C THR A 140 10.39 7.56 14.56
N THR A 141 9.62 6.60 14.06
CA THR A 141 10.05 5.55 13.14
C THR A 141 8.98 5.33 12.08
N GLY A 142 9.38 5.09 10.84
CA GLY A 142 8.45 4.62 9.82
C GLY A 142 7.68 5.69 9.04
N ALA A 143 8.08 6.97 9.15
CA ALA A 143 7.37 8.08 8.51
C ALA A 143 7.09 7.82 7.02
N SER A 144 5.84 8.03 6.65
CA SER A 144 5.31 7.63 5.34
C SER A 144 5.60 8.65 4.23
N CYS A 145 5.87 9.91 4.60
CA CYS A 145 6.19 10.99 3.68
C CYS A 145 7.49 11.71 4.07
N THR A 146 8.33 11.98 3.07
CA THR A 146 9.57 12.74 3.21
C THR A 146 9.34 14.18 2.77
N TYR A 147 10.26 15.09 3.12
CA TYR A 147 10.24 16.47 2.63
C TYR A 147 10.19 16.54 1.09
N ARG A 148 10.87 15.64 0.39
CA ARG A 148 10.89 15.59 -1.09
C ARG A 148 9.53 15.27 -1.70
N LYS A 149 8.84 14.27 -1.15
CA LYS A 149 7.45 13.94 -1.53
C LYS A 149 6.55 15.15 -1.27
N ALA A 150 6.71 15.82 -0.13
CA ALA A 150 5.96 17.04 0.17
C ALA A 150 6.23 18.17 -0.83
N ARG A 151 7.48 18.40 -1.24
CA ARG A 151 7.83 19.38 -2.28
C ARG A 151 7.22 19.06 -3.64
N PHE A 152 7.23 17.78 -4.03
CA PHE A 152 6.55 17.35 -5.25
C PHE A 152 5.07 17.70 -5.20
N ALA A 153 4.40 17.41 -4.08
CA ALA A 153 3.00 17.77 -3.90
C ALA A 153 2.77 19.28 -3.96
N ALA A 154 3.60 20.07 -3.27
CA ALA A 154 3.51 21.53 -3.27
C ALA A 154 3.71 22.14 -4.67
N ARG A 155 4.67 21.64 -5.46
CA ARG A 155 4.92 22.10 -6.83
C ARG A 155 3.78 21.81 -7.80
N ASN A 156 2.97 20.79 -7.52
CA ASN A 156 1.86 20.37 -8.35
C ASN A 156 0.50 20.62 -7.68
N TRP A 157 0.46 21.51 -6.68
CA TRP A 157 -0.70 21.65 -5.81
C TRP A 157 -1.97 22.07 -6.55
N ASP A 158 -1.83 22.85 -7.62
CA ASP A 158 -2.96 23.23 -8.46
C ASP A 158 -3.77 22.02 -8.93
N LEU A 159 -3.10 20.93 -9.30
CA LEU A 159 -3.69 19.65 -9.67
C LEU A 159 -4.03 18.79 -8.44
N LEU A 160 -3.14 18.72 -7.46
CA LEU A 160 -3.23 17.75 -6.37
C LEU A 160 -4.17 18.18 -5.24
N ARG A 161 -4.62 19.44 -5.21
CA ARG A 161 -5.53 19.98 -4.19
C ARG A 161 -6.91 19.29 -4.14
N PRO A 162 -7.64 19.40 -3.01
CA PRO A 162 -9.01 18.90 -2.92
C PRO A 162 -9.94 19.41 -4.02
N GLY A 163 -10.82 18.53 -4.52
CA GLY A 163 -11.78 18.81 -5.58
C GLY A 163 -11.28 18.54 -7.00
N ARG A 164 -10.06 18.00 -7.16
CA ARG A 164 -9.47 17.60 -8.45
C ARG A 164 -9.06 16.13 -8.48
N GLU A 165 -9.66 15.30 -7.65
CA GLU A 165 -9.27 13.90 -7.46
C GLU A 165 -9.34 13.10 -8.76
N ASP A 166 -10.41 13.25 -9.54
CA ASP A 166 -10.58 12.54 -10.81
C ASP A 166 -9.50 12.96 -11.83
N GLU A 167 -9.20 14.26 -11.91
CA GLU A 167 -8.15 14.76 -12.81
C GLU A 167 -6.75 14.30 -12.38
N MET A 168 -6.47 14.31 -11.07
CA MET A 168 -5.23 13.78 -10.51
C MET A 168 -5.06 12.30 -10.89
N PHE A 169 -6.10 11.48 -10.74
CA PHE A 169 -6.05 10.05 -11.07
C PHE A 169 -5.91 9.81 -12.58
N ALA A 170 -6.49 10.68 -13.43
CA ALA A 170 -6.36 10.57 -14.88
C ALA A 170 -4.97 10.95 -15.42
N ARG A 171 -4.16 11.70 -14.64
CA ARG A 171 -2.85 12.23 -15.05
C ARG A 171 -1.66 11.49 -14.45
N ILE A 172 -1.90 10.70 -13.40
CA ILE A 172 -0.86 9.86 -12.79
C ILE A 172 -0.89 8.48 -13.43
N SER A 173 0.27 7.98 -13.83
CA SER A 173 0.43 6.64 -14.38
C SER A 173 1.54 5.84 -13.71
N PHE A 174 1.45 4.52 -13.85
CA PHE A 174 2.33 3.54 -13.25
C PHE A 174 2.91 2.61 -14.30
N VAL A 175 4.14 2.16 -14.08
CA VAL A 175 4.79 1.12 -14.88
C VAL A 175 5.47 0.14 -13.95
N TYR A 176 5.41 -1.15 -14.29
CA TYR A 176 5.99 -2.20 -13.49
C TYR A 176 6.86 -3.16 -14.30
N ALA A 177 8.02 -3.48 -13.76
CA ALA A 177 8.92 -4.48 -14.29
C ALA A 177 9.03 -5.64 -13.29
N ARG A 178 8.28 -6.70 -13.56
CA ARG A 178 8.25 -7.90 -12.75
C ARG A 178 9.49 -8.76 -12.98
N LEU A 179 10.06 -9.29 -11.89
CA LEU A 179 11.02 -10.38 -11.90
C LEU A 179 10.44 -11.57 -12.66
N ASP A 180 11.18 -12.05 -13.66
CA ASP A 180 10.79 -13.26 -14.36
C ASP A 180 10.87 -14.46 -13.39
N PRO A 181 9.75 -15.17 -13.12
CA PRO A 181 9.81 -16.39 -12.33
C PRO A 181 10.81 -17.41 -12.86
N ALA A 182 11.05 -17.44 -14.18
CA ALA A 182 12.01 -18.35 -14.79
C ALA A 182 13.47 -18.01 -14.49
N ALA A 183 13.75 -16.78 -14.02
CA ALA A 183 15.09 -16.37 -13.57
C ALA A 183 15.41 -16.86 -12.14
N LEU A 184 14.42 -17.41 -11.43
CA LEU A 184 14.60 -17.90 -10.06
C LEU A 184 15.14 -19.34 -10.04
N PRO A 185 15.94 -19.70 -9.01
CA PRO A 185 16.43 -21.07 -8.86
C PRO A 185 15.30 -22.08 -8.69
N VAL A 186 15.30 -23.12 -9.52
CA VAL A 186 14.32 -24.23 -9.42
C VAL A 186 14.62 -25.07 -8.17
N GLY A 187 13.57 -25.39 -7.40
CA GLY A 187 13.67 -26.29 -6.24
C GLY A 187 14.17 -25.64 -4.95
N VAL A 188 14.46 -24.33 -4.96
CA VAL A 188 14.76 -23.57 -3.74
C VAL A 188 13.44 -23.07 -3.13
N PRO A 189 13.17 -23.33 -1.84
CA PRO A 189 11.99 -22.78 -1.16
C PRO A 189 11.95 -21.26 -1.25
N MET A 190 10.77 -20.72 -1.53
CA MET A 190 10.52 -19.28 -1.48
C MET A 190 10.15 -18.90 -0.06
N ASP A 191 11.16 -18.58 0.74
CA ASP A 191 11.03 -18.19 2.14
C ASP A 191 11.54 -16.75 2.39
N ARG A 192 11.55 -16.32 3.66
CA ARG A 192 11.98 -14.98 4.05
C ARG A 192 13.43 -14.67 3.62
N ALA A 193 14.34 -15.63 3.74
CA ALA A 193 15.75 -15.42 3.41
C ALA A 193 15.93 -15.29 1.89
N HIS A 194 15.23 -16.12 1.12
CA HIS A 194 15.18 -16.00 -0.35
C HIS A 194 14.61 -14.65 -0.78
N ARG A 195 13.52 -14.19 -0.15
CA ARG A 195 12.95 -12.86 -0.41
C ARG A 195 13.95 -11.73 -0.14
N GLN A 196 14.61 -11.75 1.01
CA GLN A 196 15.62 -10.74 1.35
C GLN A 196 16.78 -10.76 0.35
N TRP A 197 17.23 -11.95 -0.05
CA TRP A 197 18.25 -12.08 -1.09
C TRP A 197 17.81 -11.45 -2.42
N ILE A 198 16.58 -11.69 -2.91
CA ILE A 198 16.04 -11.03 -4.12
C ILE A 198 16.05 -9.51 -3.94
N LYS A 199 15.60 -9.02 -2.78
CA LYS A 199 15.57 -7.59 -2.47
C LYS A 199 16.97 -6.97 -2.58
N TYR A 200 17.93 -7.45 -1.79
CA TYR A 200 19.24 -6.82 -1.65
C TYR A 200 20.16 -7.07 -2.84
N LYS A 201 20.08 -8.24 -3.50
CA LYS A 201 20.97 -8.59 -4.61
C LYS A 201 20.48 -8.13 -5.98
N TRP A 202 19.20 -7.77 -6.09
CA TRP A 202 18.62 -7.45 -7.39
C TRP A 202 17.75 -6.20 -7.36
N LEU A 203 16.71 -6.16 -6.53
CA LEU A 203 15.78 -5.02 -6.53
C LEU A 203 16.46 -3.71 -6.17
N GLU A 204 17.17 -3.65 -5.04
CA GLU A 204 17.84 -2.42 -4.58
C GLU A 204 18.94 -1.96 -5.54
N ARG A 205 19.63 -2.90 -6.20
CA ARG A 205 20.61 -2.58 -7.24
C ARG A 205 19.93 -1.89 -8.42
N CYS A 206 18.82 -2.46 -8.92
CA CYS A 206 18.08 -1.89 -10.03
C CYS A 206 17.48 -0.53 -9.68
N GLU A 207 16.88 -0.40 -8.49
CA GLU A 207 16.33 0.85 -7.99
C GLU A 207 17.38 1.94 -7.87
N ARG A 208 18.53 1.63 -7.27
CA ARG A 208 19.64 2.58 -7.14
C ARG A 208 20.14 3.07 -8.49
N HIS A 209 20.35 2.15 -9.45
CA HIS A 209 20.73 2.52 -10.82
C HIS A 209 19.72 3.52 -11.42
N LEU A 210 18.43 3.24 -11.31
CA LEU A 210 17.37 4.08 -11.86
C LEU A 210 17.31 5.45 -11.17
N ILE A 211 17.45 5.50 -9.84
CA ILE A 211 17.42 6.76 -9.10
C ILE A 211 18.65 7.62 -9.44
N ASP A 212 19.83 7.02 -9.49
CA ASP A 212 21.07 7.73 -9.82
C ASP A 212 21.04 8.30 -11.25
N ALA A 213 20.51 7.51 -12.21
CA ALA A 213 20.42 7.89 -13.61
C ALA A 213 19.31 8.92 -13.88
N LEU A 214 18.12 8.73 -13.30
CA LEU A 214 16.91 9.48 -13.68
C LEU A 214 16.52 10.57 -12.68
N LYS A 215 17.12 10.58 -11.48
CA LYS A 215 16.93 11.60 -10.43
C LYS A 215 15.47 12.02 -10.20
N PRO A 216 14.54 11.08 -9.94
CA PRO A 216 13.14 11.38 -9.63
C PRO A 216 13.02 12.23 -8.35
N ILE A 217 12.13 13.22 -8.35
CA ILE A 217 12.01 14.22 -7.28
C ILE A 217 11.63 13.62 -5.91
N CYS A 218 10.82 12.55 -5.86
CA CYS A 218 10.31 12.00 -4.61
C CYS A 218 11.27 11.04 -3.88
N ASN A 219 12.28 10.50 -4.57
CA ASN A 219 13.24 9.57 -3.96
C ASN A 219 14.22 10.31 -3.05
N LYS A 220 14.53 9.74 -1.88
CA LYS A 220 15.35 10.42 -0.86
C LYS A 220 16.81 10.64 -1.30
N GLU A 221 17.30 9.83 -2.23
CA GLU A 221 18.67 9.86 -2.73
C GLU A 221 18.88 11.02 -3.71
N THR A 222 17.82 11.49 -4.38
CA THR A 222 17.88 12.63 -5.29
C THR A 222 18.15 13.92 -4.50
N ALA A 223 19.26 14.62 -4.74
CA ALA A 223 19.50 15.89 -4.06
C ALA A 223 18.50 16.96 -4.53
N VAL A 224 17.99 17.77 -3.60
CA VAL A 224 17.05 18.85 -3.90
C VAL A 224 17.68 19.84 -4.89
N GLY A 225 16.97 20.14 -5.98
CA GLY A 225 17.43 21.01 -7.06
C GLY A 225 18.20 20.27 -8.16
N THR A 226 18.41 18.97 -8.03
CA THR A 226 19.09 18.14 -9.05
C THR A 226 18.15 17.16 -9.76
N GLU A 227 16.87 17.19 -9.40
CA GLU A 227 15.84 16.36 -10.01
C GLU A 227 15.74 16.56 -11.53
N GLN A 228 15.42 15.49 -12.26
CA GLN A 228 15.23 15.53 -13.71
C GLN A 228 13.77 15.21 -14.08
N GLN A 229 13.33 15.72 -15.22
CA GLN A 229 12.03 15.37 -15.83
C GLN A 229 12.20 14.19 -16.79
N ALA A 230 12.63 13.05 -16.26
CA ALA A 230 12.79 11.84 -17.06
C ALA A 230 11.44 11.35 -17.60
N THR A 231 11.42 10.88 -18.85
CA THR A 231 10.21 10.37 -19.49
C THR A 231 10.02 8.87 -19.25
N LEU A 232 8.88 8.34 -19.69
CA LEU A 232 8.65 6.91 -19.75
C LEU A 232 9.71 6.15 -20.57
N ASP A 233 10.15 6.72 -21.70
CA ASP A 233 11.14 6.05 -22.55
C ASP A 233 12.54 6.08 -21.93
N ASP A 234 12.88 7.14 -21.19
CA ASP A 234 14.10 7.18 -20.37
C ASP A 234 14.06 6.11 -19.28
N PHE A 235 12.95 6.00 -18.56
CA PHE A 235 12.77 4.95 -17.56
C PHE A 235 12.92 3.55 -18.16
N ARG A 236 12.31 3.29 -19.32
CA ARG A 236 12.41 2.01 -20.01
C ARG A 236 13.84 1.68 -20.41
N ARG A 237 14.56 2.65 -20.97
CA ARG A 237 15.96 2.50 -21.38
C ARG A 237 16.83 2.15 -20.18
N GLU A 238 16.79 2.96 -19.13
CA GLU A 238 17.62 2.74 -17.94
C GLU A 238 17.24 1.46 -17.18
N LEU A 239 15.96 1.08 -17.20
CA LEU A 239 15.52 -0.18 -16.64
C LEU A 239 16.09 -1.38 -17.42
N ILE A 240 16.08 -1.32 -18.75
CA ILE A 240 16.70 -2.38 -19.58
C ILE A 240 18.19 -2.49 -19.24
N GLU A 241 18.89 -1.37 -19.09
CA GLU A 241 20.31 -1.36 -18.67
C GLU A 241 20.50 -1.99 -17.29
N ALA A 242 19.71 -1.58 -16.29
CA ALA A 242 19.77 -2.12 -14.93
C ALA A 242 19.55 -3.64 -14.87
N LEU A 243 18.69 -4.15 -15.77
CA LEU A 243 18.32 -5.54 -15.89
C LEU A 243 19.31 -6.40 -16.70
N LYS A 244 20.33 -5.80 -17.36
CA LYS A 244 21.35 -6.57 -18.12
C LYS A 244 22.18 -7.48 -17.24
N GLU A 245 22.45 -7.05 -16.01
CA GLU A 245 23.15 -7.88 -15.05
C GLU A 245 22.20 -8.94 -14.50
N PRO A 246 22.50 -10.25 -14.70
CA PRO A 246 21.63 -11.32 -14.24
C PRO A 246 21.57 -11.34 -12.71
N LEU A 247 20.47 -11.87 -12.18
CA LEU A 247 20.36 -12.22 -10.78
C LEU A 247 21.51 -13.20 -10.44
N PRO A 248 22.36 -12.94 -9.43
CA PRO A 248 23.40 -13.88 -9.07
C PRO A 248 22.82 -15.25 -8.68
N PRO A 249 23.63 -16.32 -8.66
CA PRO A 249 23.17 -17.60 -8.13
C PRO A 249 22.75 -17.48 -6.67
N TYR A 250 21.66 -18.15 -6.28
CA TYR A 250 21.23 -18.18 -4.89
C TYR A 250 22.26 -18.89 -4.01
N SER A 251 22.60 -18.26 -2.90
CA SER A 251 23.49 -18.79 -1.86
C SER A 251 22.78 -18.63 -0.52
N SER A 252 22.54 -19.74 0.18
CA SER A 252 21.92 -19.69 1.51
C SER A 252 22.75 -18.90 2.53
N LYS A 253 24.09 -18.85 2.35
CA LYS A 253 24.97 -18.01 3.15
C LYS A 253 24.72 -16.53 2.88
N ASP A 254 24.60 -16.14 1.61
CA ASP A 254 24.32 -14.74 1.23
C ASP A 254 22.92 -14.32 1.67
N ALA A 255 21.97 -15.24 1.58
CA ALA A 255 20.61 -15.03 2.07
C ALA A 255 20.58 -14.82 3.59
N SER A 256 21.36 -15.57 4.35
CA SER A 256 21.53 -15.36 5.80
C SER A 256 22.16 -13.99 6.09
N VAL A 257 23.22 -13.60 5.37
CA VAL A 257 23.85 -12.28 5.55
C VAL A 257 22.86 -11.15 5.23
N SER A 258 22.08 -11.30 4.16
CA SER A 258 21.00 -10.37 3.81
C SER A 258 19.89 -10.34 4.88
N ALA A 259 19.59 -11.47 5.52
CA ALA A 259 18.64 -11.54 6.62
C ALA A 259 19.17 -10.88 7.90
N ASP A 260 20.46 -11.05 8.17
CA ASP A 260 21.15 -10.44 9.29
C ASP A 260 21.22 -8.92 9.12
N LEU A 261 21.61 -8.42 7.94
CA LEU A 261 21.59 -6.98 7.60
C LEU A 261 20.20 -6.36 7.82
N ALA A 262 19.14 -7.04 7.40
CA ALA A 262 17.76 -6.59 7.64
C ALA A 262 17.37 -6.59 9.12
N SER A 263 18.08 -7.36 9.96
CA SER A 263 17.83 -7.47 11.40
C SER A 263 18.66 -6.45 12.20
N THR A 264 19.84 -6.05 11.70
CA THR A 264 20.65 -4.96 12.25
C THR A 264 20.14 -3.56 11.87
N GLU A 265 19.31 -3.44 10.83
CA GLU A 265 18.56 -2.21 10.53
C GLU A 265 17.41 -1.93 11.52
N ALA A 266 17.17 -2.80 12.51
CA ALA A 266 16.35 -2.45 13.68
C ALA A 266 17.11 -1.43 14.56
N PRO A 267 16.47 -0.32 14.98
CA PRO A 267 17.20 0.91 15.29
C PRO A 267 17.97 0.80 16.59
N THR A 268 19.29 0.63 16.48
CA THR A 268 20.23 1.03 17.54
C THR A 268 21.09 2.19 17.05
N VAL A 269 20.86 3.33 17.70
CA VAL A 269 21.73 4.50 17.89
C VAL A 269 21.95 5.46 16.70
N ALA A 270 21.51 6.70 16.93
CA ALA A 270 21.96 7.99 16.41
C ALA A 270 23.08 7.97 15.34
N ALA A 271 22.69 7.91 14.08
CA ALA A 271 23.44 8.48 12.97
C ALA A 271 22.46 8.88 11.88
N GLU A 272 22.74 9.97 11.17
CA GLU A 272 21.90 10.64 10.15
C GLU A 272 21.58 9.80 8.90
N HIS A 273 21.79 8.48 8.96
CA HIS A 273 21.19 7.53 8.04
C HIS A 273 19.79 7.18 8.50
N ILE A 274 18.86 8.06 8.15
CA ILE A 274 17.44 7.73 8.09
C ILE A 274 17.30 6.69 6.96
N ALA A 275 17.36 5.41 7.33
CA ALA A 275 16.74 4.37 6.54
C ALA A 275 15.34 4.89 6.19
N GLU A 276 14.93 4.72 4.92
CA GLU A 276 13.48 4.84 4.66
C GLU A 276 12.79 3.92 5.66
N PRO A 277 11.51 4.18 6.04
CA PRO A 277 10.75 3.20 6.80
C PRO A 277 11.22 1.83 6.37
N VAL A 278 11.75 1.06 7.34
CA VAL A 278 12.01 -0.35 7.12
C VAL A 278 10.83 -0.83 6.29
N ASP A 279 11.10 -1.71 5.34
CA ASP A 279 10.10 -2.33 4.47
C ASP A 279 9.08 -3.17 5.29
N THR A 280 8.71 -2.73 6.49
CA THR A 280 7.38 -2.78 7.05
C THR A 280 6.42 -2.16 6.04
N ASP A 281 6.07 -2.99 5.07
CA ASP A 281 4.70 -3.41 4.73
C ASP A 281 3.52 -2.92 5.66
N ASP A 282 3.74 -2.31 6.83
CA ASP A 282 2.84 -1.95 7.94
C ASP A 282 1.83 -0.81 7.67
N SER A 283 1.78 -0.23 6.47
CA SER A 283 0.64 0.62 6.11
C SER A 283 -0.65 -0.17 5.85
N CYS A 284 -0.52 -1.46 5.55
CA CYS A 284 -1.59 -2.42 5.78
C CYS A 284 -1.49 -2.83 7.24
N ALA A 285 -2.60 -2.81 7.98
CA ALA A 285 -2.59 -3.29 9.35
C ALA A 285 -1.94 -4.70 9.37
N PRO A 286 -1.07 -5.05 10.34
CA PRO A 286 -0.40 -6.36 10.37
C PRO A 286 -1.36 -7.55 10.19
N GLY A 287 -2.61 -7.35 10.60
CA GLY A 287 -3.77 -8.18 10.31
C GLY A 287 -4.10 -8.43 8.86
N GLU A 288 -4.21 -7.36 8.06
CA GLU A 288 -4.51 -7.41 6.63
C GLU A 288 -3.47 -8.24 5.91
N ILE A 289 -2.20 -7.95 6.17
CA ILE A 289 -1.07 -8.64 5.54
C ILE A 289 -1.10 -10.13 5.89
N ALA A 290 -1.27 -10.45 7.17
CA ALA A 290 -1.27 -11.82 7.64
C ALA A 290 -2.51 -12.61 7.14
N PHE A 291 -3.63 -11.92 6.92
CA PHE A 291 -4.82 -12.49 6.32
C PHE A 291 -4.65 -12.74 4.82
N ARG A 292 -4.25 -11.71 4.07
CA ARG A 292 -4.00 -11.76 2.63
C ARG A 292 -2.92 -12.76 2.23
N ALA A 293 -1.85 -12.88 3.01
CA ALA A 293 -0.80 -13.88 2.80
C ALA A 293 -1.30 -15.34 2.83
N ARG A 294 -2.50 -15.61 3.36
CA ARG A 294 -3.11 -16.94 3.35
C ARG A 294 -3.97 -17.20 2.12
N LEU A 295 -4.26 -16.20 1.32
CA LEU A 295 -5.22 -16.30 0.23
C LEU A 295 -4.55 -16.80 -1.03
N ASP A 296 -5.30 -17.57 -1.79
CA ASP A 296 -4.98 -17.88 -3.17
C ASP A 296 -5.41 -16.71 -4.09
N PRO A 297 -5.05 -16.74 -5.39
CA PRO A 297 -5.40 -15.66 -6.31
C PRO A 297 -6.91 -15.34 -6.39
N PRO A 298 -7.83 -16.34 -6.40
CA PRO A 298 -9.27 -16.09 -6.30
C PRO A 298 -9.70 -15.41 -5.00
N GLY A 299 -9.18 -15.83 -3.84
CA GLY A 299 -9.50 -15.22 -2.55
C GLY A 299 -9.08 -13.75 -2.45
N GLU A 300 -7.90 -13.41 -2.99
CA GLU A 300 -7.46 -12.02 -3.13
C GLU A 300 -8.43 -11.19 -3.99
N ALA A 301 -8.84 -11.73 -5.14
CA ALA A 301 -9.77 -11.05 -6.04
C ALA A 301 -11.14 -10.83 -5.39
N PHE A 302 -11.63 -11.85 -4.66
CA PHE A 302 -12.89 -11.81 -3.94
C PHE A 302 -12.90 -10.73 -2.86
N LEU A 303 -11.84 -10.58 -2.06
CA LEU A 303 -11.77 -9.53 -1.04
C LEU A 303 -11.65 -8.13 -1.64
N ASP A 304 -10.84 -8.00 -2.69
CA ASP A 304 -10.70 -6.71 -3.38
C ASP A 304 -12.02 -6.27 -3.98
N GLU A 305 -12.83 -7.20 -4.50
CA GLU A 305 -14.18 -6.89 -4.95
C GLU A 305 -15.14 -6.64 -3.77
N LEU A 306 -15.01 -7.36 -2.66
CA LEU A 306 -15.84 -7.15 -1.46
C LEU A 306 -15.67 -5.74 -0.87
N ASP A 307 -14.43 -5.31 -0.64
CA ASP A 307 -14.09 -3.96 -0.16
C ASP A 307 -14.72 -2.88 -1.05
N LEU A 308 -14.83 -3.20 -2.33
CA LEU A 308 -15.18 -2.28 -3.38
C LEU A 308 -16.67 -2.12 -3.59
N ILE A 309 -17.44 -3.20 -3.48
CA ILE A 309 -18.91 -3.17 -3.57
C ILE A 309 -19.58 -2.87 -2.24
N ALA A 310 -18.81 -2.73 -1.15
CA ALA A 310 -19.34 -2.37 0.15
C ALA A 310 -20.12 -1.04 0.04
N PRO A 311 -21.41 -1.02 0.42
CA PRO A 311 -22.21 0.20 0.35
C PRO A 311 -21.76 1.21 1.41
N ALA A 312 -22.10 2.48 1.21
CA ALA A 312 -21.81 3.52 2.19
C ALA A 312 -22.32 3.14 3.60
N GLY A 313 -21.47 3.30 4.61
CA GLY A 313 -21.76 2.88 5.98
C GLY A 313 -21.46 1.40 6.27
N ILE A 314 -20.96 0.64 5.29
CA ILE A 314 -20.32 -0.67 5.52
C ILE A 314 -18.87 -0.58 5.05
N GLU A 315 -17.94 -0.98 5.92
CA GLU A 315 -16.51 -0.97 5.62
C GLU A 315 -15.89 -2.35 5.82
N LEU A 316 -14.94 -2.70 4.96
CA LEU A 316 -14.06 -3.85 5.14
C LEU A 316 -12.79 -3.38 5.85
N ASP A 317 -12.56 -3.92 7.05
CA ASP A 317 -11.36 -3.59 7.83
C ASP A 317 -10.71 -4.86 8.40
N TYR A 318 -9.43 -4.76 8.74
CA TYR A 318 -8.60 -5.87 9.16
C TYR A 318 -8.10 -5.64 10.59
N VAL A 319 -8.28 -6.63 11.44
CA VAL A 319 -7.88 -6.55 12.85
C VAL A 319 -6.50 -7.14 13.06
N GLY A 320 -5.86 -6.94 14.22
CA GLY A 320 -4.51 -7.47 14.52
C GLY A 320 -4.32 -9.00 14.48
N ILE A 321 -5.29 -9.76 13.99
CA ILE A 321 -5.22 -11.19 13.68
C ILE A 321 -5.59 -11.42 12.19
N PRO A 322 -5.19 -12.54 11.56
CA PRO A 322 -5.47 -12.87 10.15
C PRO A 322 -6.98 -13.02 9.83
N GLN A 323 -7.70 -11.91 9.83
CA GLN A 323 -9.14 -11.82 9.74
C GLN A 323 -9.55 -10.46 9.21
N ALA A 324 -10.39 -10.46 8.17
CA ALA A 324 -11.13 -9.28 7.74
C ALA A 324 -12.52 -9.25 8.39
N ARG A 325 -13.11 -8.05 8.48
CA ARG A 325 -14.45 -7.85 9.03
C ARG A 325 -15.19 -6.80 8.23
N LEU A 326 -16.46 -7.08 7.97
CA LEU A 326 -17.42 -6.07 7.53
C LEU A 326 -18.05 -5.46 8.77
N TYR A 327 -17.94 -4.14 8.91
CA TYR A 327 -18.54 -3.38 10.01
C TYR A 327 -19.56 -2.38 9.49
N ARG A 328 -20.49 -2.00 10.37
CA ARG A 328 -21.38 -0.87 10.15
C ARG A 328 -20.86 0.40 10.82
N GLU A 329 -20.85 1.49 10.06
CA GLU A 329 -20.68 2.84 10.57
C GLU A 329 -22.02 3.60 10.67
N PRO A 330 -22.16 4.52 11.65
CA PRO A 330 -21.22 4.79 12.74
C PRO A 330 -21.25 3.69 13.82
N GLY A 331 -20.11 3.43 14.44
CA GLY A 331 -20.03 2.65 15.69
C GLY A 331 -19.40 1.27 15.59
N HIS A 332 -18.75 0.93 14.46
CA HIS A 332 -17.95 -0.28 14.29
C HIS A 332 -18.65 -1.59 14.70
N ALA A 333 -19.94 -1.72 14.43
CA ALA A 333 -20.67 -2.95 14.74
C ALA A 333 -20.30 -4.05 13.74
N VAL A 334 -19.71 -5.16 14.21
CA VAL A 334 -19.29 -6.28 13.34
C VAL A 334 -20.51 -6.99 12.75
N LEU A 335 -20.64 -6.96 11.43
CA LEU A 335 -21.70 -7.64 10.69
C LEU A 335 -21.25 -9.05 10.28
N VAL A 336 -20.08 -9.14 9.64
CA VAL A 336 -19.50 -10.39 9.16
C VAL A 336 -18.01 -10.43 9.49
N LYS A 337 -17.52 -11.60 9.90
CA LYS A 337 -16.10 -11.89 10.05
C LYS A 337 -15.67 -12.84 8.93
N ILE A 338 -14.48 -12.63 8.38
CA ILE A 338 -13.91 -13.47 7.33
C ILE A 338 -12.54 -13.91 7.79
N THR A 339 -12.31 -15.21 7.93
CA THR A 339 -11.01 -15.78 8.30
C THR A 339 -10.49 -16.67 7.18
N ALA A 340 -9.16 -16.74 7.06
CA ALA A 340 -8.48 -17.58 6.10
C ALA A 340 -7.77 -18.71 6.86
N THR A 341 -8.09 -19.95 6.50
CA THR A 341 -7.41 -21.13 7.03
C THR A 341 -5.97 -21.19 6.53
N SER A 342 -5.14 -22.04 7.14
CA SER A 342 -3.76 -22.27 6.67
C SER A 342 -3.68 -22.87 5.25
N ARG A 343 -4.79 -23.36 4.71
CA ARG A 343 -4.90 -23.90 3.34
C ARG A 343 -5.54 -22.92 2.35
N GLY A 344 -5.74 -21.66 2.75
CA GLY A 344 -6.36 -20.61 1.93
C GLY A 344 -7.87 -20.69 1.74
N VAL A 345 -8.53 -21.66 2.37
CA VAL A 345 -10.00 -21.69 2.40
C VAL A 345 -10.52 -20.55 3.27
N LEU A 346 -11.46 -19.77 2.72
CA LEU A 346 -12.14 -18.70 3.44
C LEU A 346 -13.32 -19.23 4.26
N ARG A 347 -13.47 -18.71 5.47
CA ARG A 347 -14.59 -18.98 6.38
C ARG A 347 -15.27 -17.68 6.78
N GLY A 348 -16.59 -17.67 6.74
CA GLY A 348 -17.41 -16.55 7.17
C GLY A 348 -18.07 -16.80 8.52
N TYR A 349 -18.28 -15.75 9.30
CA TYR A 349 -19.10 -15.78 10.50
C TYR A 349 -20.03 -14.59 10.50
N ALA A 350 -21.34 -14.82 10.62
CA ALA A 350 -22.35 -13.76 10.67
C ALA A 350 -23.29 -13.94 11.87
N ARG A 351 -23.82 -12.84 12.41
CA ARG A 351 -24.81 -12.85 13.50
C ARG A 351 -26.23 -13.02 12.94
N THR A 352 -26.47 -14.12 12.25
CA THR A 352 -27.79 -14.49 11.71
C THR A 352 -27.95 -16.02 11.74
N GLY A 353 -29.15 -16.53 11.49
CA GLY A 353 -29.43 -17.97 11.51
C GLY A 353 -28.90 -18.73 10.30
N ALA A 354 -28.68 -20.04 10.44
CA ALA A 354 -28.15 -20.89 9.38
C ALA A 354 -28.99 -20.88 8.10
N GLY A 355 -30.32 -20.79 8.23
CA GLY A 355 -31.22 -20.73 7.08
C GLY A 355 -31.01 -19.51 6.18
N VAL A 356 -30.66 -18.34 6.74
CA VAL A 356 -30.37 -17.12 5.96
C VAL A 356 -29.06 -17.29 5.19
N VAL A 357 -28.04 -17.83 5.85
CA VAL A 357 -26.74 -18.11 5.23
C VAL A 357 -26.88 -19.11 4.08
N GLN A 358 -27.66 -20.17 4.28
CA GLN A 358 -27.94 -21.17 3.25
C GLN A 358 -28.73 -20.58 2.07
N ALA A 359 -29.73 -19.73 2.35
CA ALA A 359 -30.54 -19.09 1.31
C ALA A 359 -29.72 -18.15 0.40
N LEU A 360 -28.62 -17.60 0.92
CA LEU A 360 -27.66 -16.79 0.15
C LEU A 360 -26.59 -17.65 -0.58
N GLY A 361 -26.72 -18.98 -0.51
CA GLY A 361 -25.91 -19.91 -1.29
C GLY A 361 -24.60 -20.36 -0.63
N PHE A 362 -24.34 -19.97 0.62
CA PHE A 362 -23.13 -20.40 1.32
C PHE A 362 -23.22 -21.85 1.82
N ALA A 363 -22.13 -22.58 1.71
CA ALA A 363 -22.04 -23.98 2.07
C ALA A 363 -21.78 -24.22 3.57
N ASP A 364 -22.28 -25.35 4.06
CA ASP A 364 -22.06 -25.90 5.41
C ASP A 364 -22.29 -24.90 6.56
N PRO A 365 -23.45 -24.21 6.64
CA PRO A 365 -23.72 -23.32 7.75
C PRO A 365 -23.87 -24.11 9.05
N VAL A 366 -23.08 -23.75 10.05
CA VAL A 366 -23.11 -24.34 11.40
C VAL A 366 -23.39 -23.25 12.42
N GLU A 367 -24.49 -23.38 13.13
CA GLU A 367 -24.84 -22.46 14.22
C GLU A 367 -23.89 -22.67 15.41
N LYS A 368 -23.39 -21.55 15.92
CA LYS A 368 -22.55 -21.43 17.12
C LYS A 368 -23.17 -20.38 18.05
N PRO A 369 -22.81 -20.36 19.34
CA PRO A 369 -23.31 -19.33 20.25
C PRO A 369 -23.08 -17.90 19.72
N GLY A 370 -24.18 -17.25 19.29
CA GLY A 370 -24.21 -15.89 18.77
C GLY A 370 -23.68 -15.69 17.34
N TRP A 371 -23.31 -16.75 16.60
CA TRP A 371 -22.77 -16.66 15.24
C TRP A 371 -23.13 -17.90 14.41
N THR A 372 -23.33 -17.74 13.12
CA THR A 372 -23.32 -18.87 12.16
C THR A 372 -22.01 -18.85 11.39
N ASP A 373 -21.32 -19.99 11.38
CA ASP A 373 -20.06 -20.24 10.67
C ASP A 373 -20.34 -20.93 9.33
N PHE A 374 -19.68 -20.53 8.24
CA PHE A 374 -19.92 -21.05 6.90
C PHE A 374 -18.68 -21.00 6.01
N ALA A 375 -18.66 -21.81 4.96
CA ALA A 375 -17.57 -21.80 3.98
C ALA A 375 -17.78 -20.74 2.90
N ILE A 376 -16.70 -20.06 2.52
CA ILE A 376 -16.67 -19.15 1.38
C ILE A 376 -15.69 -19.75 0.37
N ASP A 377 -16.22 -20.22 -0.75
CA ASP A 377 -15.46 -20.53 -1.96
C ASP A 377 -15.47 -19.32 -2.92
N PRO A 378 -14.34 -18.61 -3.10
CA PRO A 378 -14.21 -17.50 -4.05
C PRO A 378 -14.47 -17.85 -5.52
N ALA A 379 -14.38 -19.12 -5.92
CA ALA A 379 -14.67 -19.55 -7.29
C ALA A 379 -16.18 -19.73 -7.56
N ILE A 380 -16.98 -19.88 -6.50
CA ILE A 380 -18.43 -20.13 -6.60
C ILE A 380 -19.21 -18.91 -6.11
N HIS A 381 -18.85 -18.37 -4.95
CA HIS A 381 -19.59 -17.29 -4.32
C HIS A 381 -19.15 -15.93 -4.84
N GLN A 382 -20.13 -15.04 -4.99
CA GLN A 382 -19.91 -13.65 -5.34
C GLN A 382 -19.81 -12.78 -4.07
N PRO A 383 -18.95 -11.75 -4.02
CA PRO A 383 -18.86 -10.84 -2.87
C PRO A 383 -20.21 -10.18 -2.51
N THR A 384 -21.09 -9.97 -3.49
CA THR A 384 -22.45 -9.42 -3.28
C THR A 384 -23.28 -10.25 -2.31
N ALA A 385 -23.05 -11.57 -2.23
CA ALA A 385 -23.71 -12.44 -1.26
C ALA A 385 -23.30 -12.12 0.19
N LEU A 386 -22.03 -11.73 0.43
CA LEU A 386 -21.58 -11.28 1.76
C LEU A 386 -22.15 -9.91 2.13
N ILE A 387 -22.31 -9.01 1.15
CA ILE A 387 -22.98 -7.72 1.38
C ILE A 387 -24.46 -7.93 1.72
N ALA A 388 -25.15 -8.81 0.97
CA ALA A 388 -26.54 -9.18 1.27
C ALA A 388 -26.66 -9.80 2.67
N LEU A 389 -25.72 -10.66 3.06
CA LEU A 389 -25.66 -11.25 4.39
C LEU A 389 -25.44 -10.19 5.48
N ALA A 390 -24.54 -9.23 5.25
CA ALA A 390 -24.33 -8.10 6.15
C ALA A 390 -25.61 -7.27 6.33
N GLY A 391 -26.35 -7.04 5.24
CA GLY A 391 -27.67 -6.38 5.28
C GLY A 391 -28.70 -7.15 6.10
N ALA A 392 -28.75 -8.49 5.98
CA ALA A 392 -29.64 -9.33 6.77
C ALA A 392 -29.33 -9.27 8.27
N VAL A 393 -28.04 -9.19 8.65
CA VAL A 393 -27.63 -9.02 10.07
C VAL A 393 -28.12 -7.68 10.63
N ILE A 394 -28.07 -6.60 9.83
CA ILE A 394 -28.60 -5.29 10.22
C ILE A 394 -30.11 -5.37 10.45
N GLY A 395 -30.85 -6.00 9.52
CA GLY A 395 -32.31 -6.12 9.59
C GLY A 395 -32.83 -6.98 10.74
N GLY A 396 -32.05 -7.97 11.19
CA GLY A 396 -32.42 -8.83 12.34
C GLY A 396 -31.99 -8.30 13.71
N SER A 397 -31.27 -7.18 13.76
CA SER A 397 -30.85 -6.51 15.01
C SER A 397 -31.75 -5.34 15.41
N ALA A 398 -32.73 -5.00 14.56
CA ALA A 398 -33.83 -4.07 14.84
C ALA A 398 -35.03 -4.86 15.39
#